data_AF-A0A9E5FCR9-F1
#
_entry.id   AF-A0A9E5FCR9-F1
#
_cell.length_a   1.000
_cell.length_b   1.000
_cell.length_c   1.000
_cell.angle_alpha   90.00
_cell.angle_beta   90.00
_cell.angle_gamma   90.00
#
_symmetry.space_group_name_H-M   'P 1'
#
loop_
_entity.id
_entity.type
_entity.pdbx_description
1 polymer ?
#
loop_
_entity_poly.entity_id
_entity_poly.type
_entity_poly.pdbx_seq_one_letter_code
_entity_poly.pdbx_strand_id
1 'polypeptide(L)'
;MRPDTATSIGLVKRPGQACCPGHSHSGICPQAFWVSRTGHDDVLPSSWLEGRSVAAFCGLGRPEAFRKTLEHLGARILEWRIFPDHHPYNRDDIRSLSEWAAGLPEGTPVICTHKDLVKIQLSHLAGSALYRLDVSLELQDNNNVLDSLLSPVVHRALEIEEAREESEDETTP
;
A
#
# COMPACT_ATOMS: atom_id res chain seq x y z
N MET A 1 -20.53 -3.31 28.71
CA MET A 1 -20.13 -2.14 27.91
C MET A 1 -19.01 -2.57 26.99
N ARG A 2 -19.34 -2.89 25.73
CA ARG A 2 -18.36 -3.11 24.67
C ARG A 2 -18.14 -1.75 23.99
N PRO A 3 -16.90 -1.32 23.69
CA PRO A 3 -16.69 -0.19 22.80
C PRO A 3 -16.75 -0.69 21.34
N ASP A 4 -17.69 -0.14 20.59
CA ASP A 4 -17.80 -0.27 19.15
C ASP A 4 -16.62 0.45 18.48
N THR A 5 -15.72 -0.29 17.83
CA THR A 5 -14.72 0.27 16.92
C THR A 5 -15.23 0.18 15.50
N ALA A 6 -16.10 1.12 15.13
CA ALA A 6 -16.27 1.48 13.73
C ALA A 6 -15.03 2.29 13.32
N THR A 7 -14.00 1.60 12.84
CA THR A 7 -12.92 2.24 12.08
C THR A 7 -13.50 2.71 10.77
N SER A 8 -14.01 3.93 10.76
CA SER A 8 -14.36 4.65 9.53
C SER A 8 -13.11 4.70 8.65
N ILE A 9 -13.12 3.97 7.54
CA ILE A 9 -12.16 4.11 6.44
C ILE A 9 -12.45 5.47 5.81
N GLY A 10 -11.95 6.53 6.45
CA GLY A 10 -11.96 7.86 5.90
C GLY A 10 -11.04 7.89 4.70
N LEU A 11 -11.61 8.09 3.51
CA LEU A 11 -10.88 8.41 2.29
C LEU A 11 -10.16 9.75 2.53
N VAL A 12 -8.95 9.71 3.10
CA VAL A 12 -8.18 10.92 3.32
C VAL A 12 -7.64 11.38 1.97
N LYS A 13 -8.32 12.37 1.38
CA LYS A 13 -7.78 13.14 0.26
C LYS A 13 -6.61 13.98 0.81
N ARG A 14 -5.36 13.53 0.58
CA ARG A 14 -4.12 14.15 1.10
C ARG A 14 -3.42 14.98 0.01
N PRO A 15 -2.72 16.08 0.38
CA PRO A 15 -2.33 17.15 -0.54
C PRO A 15 -0.99 16.90 -1.26
N GLY A 16 -0.84 17.47 -2.45
CA GLY A 16 0.45 17.59 -3.17
C GLY A 16 0.61 16.60 -4.31
N GLN A 17 0.15 17.00 -5.50
CA GLN A 17 0.17 16.24 -6.74
C GLN A 17 1.54 16.37 -7.44
N ALA A 18 2.13 15.25 -7.86
CA ALA A 18 3.21 15.23 -8.84
C ALA A 18 2.94 14.09 -9.84
N CYS A 19 2.56 14.46 -11.06
CA CYS A 19 2.44 13.52 -12.17
C CYS A 19 3.84 13.08 -12.62
N CYS A 20 4.07 11.78 -12.79
CA CYS A 20 5.24 11.26 -13.48
C CYS A 20 5.26 11.79 -14.95
N PRO A 21 6.28 12.54 -15.39
CA PRO A 21 6.40 12.93 -16.78
C PRO A 21 6.79 11.70 -17.62
N GLY A 22 5.99 11.34 -18.64
CA GLY A 22 6.45 10.39 -19.68
C GLY A 22 5.48 9.29 -20.13
N HIS A 23 4.27 9.18 -19.58
CA HIS A 23 3.28 8.19 -20.04
C HIS A 23 2.24 8.88 -20.92
N SER A 24 2.35 8.71 -22.24
CA SER A 24 1.33 9.14 -23.18
C SER A 24 0.51 7.94 -23.66
N HIS A 25 -0.82 8.14 -23.60
CA HIS A 25 -1.91 7.37 -24.23
C HIS A 25 -2.36 6.05 -23.55
N SER A 26 -3.50 6.17 -22.86
CA SER A 26 -4.39 5.11 -22.37
C SER A 26 -3.76 4.13 -21.39
N GLY A 27 -3.94 4.38 -20.10
CA GLY A 27 -3.54 3.43 -19.07
C GLY A 27 -3.48 4.07 -17.71
N ILE A 28 -3.95 3.32 -16.72
CA ILE A 28 -3.91 3.63 -15.28
C ILE A 28 -2.55 4.25 -14.92
N CYS A 29 -2.55 5.48 -14.41
CA CYS A 29 -1.31 6.19 -14.04
C CYS A 29 -1.25 6.30 -12.51
N PRO A 30 -0.13 5.91 -11.86
CA PRO A 30 0.07 6.23 -10.46
C PRO A 30 0.23 7.75 -10.33
N GLN A 31 -0.75 8.41 -9.71
CA GLN A 31 -0.76 9.88 -9.61
C GLN A 31 -0.17 10.41 -8.30
N ALA A 32 0.02 9.57 -7.29
CA ALA A 32 0.65 9.98 -6.04
C ALA A 32 1.34 8.83 -5.31
N PHE A 33 2.45 9.18 -4.65
CA PHE A 33 3.20 8.33 -3.75
C PHE A 33 3.33 9.02 -2.39
N TRP A 34 3.24 8.25 -1.31
CA TRP A 34 3.56 8.72 0.02
C TRP A 34 4.20 7.61 0.84
N VAL A 35 4.89 8.02 1.90
CA VAL A 35 5.59 7.11 2.81
C VAL A 35 4.91 7.18 4.16
N SER A 36 4.39 6.05 4.63
CA SER A 36 3.72 5.95 5.92
C SER A 36 4.67 5.33 6.93
N ARG A 37 4.83 5.94 8.11
CA ARG A 37 5.60 5.34 9.21
C ARG A 37 4.72 4.35 9.95
N THR A 38 5.18 3.12 10.12
CA THR A 38 4.38 2.10 10.79
C THR A 38 4.29 2.37 12.29
N GLY A 39 3.09 2.24 12.85
CA GLY A 39 2.81 2.52 14.27
C GLY A 39 2.52 4.00 14.59
N HIS A 40 2.50 4.86 13.57
CA HIS A 40 2.13 6.27 13.68
C HIS A 40 1.12 6.63 12.57
N ASP A 41 0.31 7.67 12.78
CA ASP A 41 -0.56 8.23 11.73
C ASP A 41 0.19 9.19 10.77
N ASP A 42 1.53 9.21 10.89
CA ASP A 42 2.43 10.03 10.11
C ASP A 42 2.48 9.55 8.66
N VAL A 43 1.97 10.39 7.76
CA VAL A 43 2.11 10.22 6.31
C VAL A 43 3.00 11.32 5.78
N LEU A 44 4.10 10.91 5.17
CA LEU A 44 5.15 11.76 4.63
C LEU A 44 4.99 11.84 3.11
N PRO A 45 5.21 13.01 2.49
CA PRO A 45 5.24 13.11 1.03
C PRO A 45 6.38 12.26 0.46
N SER A 46 6.27 11.82 -0.79
CA SER A 46 7.33 11.04 -1.45
C SER A 46 8.67 11.77 -1.51
N SER A 47 8.67 13.10 -1.51
CA SER A 47 9.90 13.93 -1.45
C SER A 47 10.73 13.68 -0.19
N TRP A 48 10.17 13.07 0.85
CA TRP A 48 10.94 12.62 2.01
C TRP A 48 12.04 11.60 1.66
N LEU A 49 11.87 10.86 0.55
CA LEU A 49 12.85 9.91 0.02
C LEU A 49 14.00 10.58 -0.73
N GLU A 50 13.84 11.82 -1.19
CA GLU A 50 14.83 12.49 -2.05
C GLU A 50 16.20 12.61 -1.36
N GLY A 51 17.22 12.02 -1.97
CA GLY A 51 18.59 12.01 -1.45
C GLY A 51 18.80 11.16 -0.20
N ARG A 52 17.73 10.55 0.34
CA ARG A 52 17.79 9.77 1.58
C ARG A 52 18.31 8.37 1.29
N SER A 53 19.21 7.90 2.14
CA SER A 53 19.68 6.52 2.10
C SER A 53 18.69 5.64 2.86
N VAL A 54 18.21 4.59 2.21
CA VAL A 54 17.19 3.68 2.74
C VAL A 54 17.60 2.24 2.51
N ALA A 55 17.12 1.33 3.35
CA ALA A 55 17.10 -0.09 3.03
C ALA A 55 15.70 -0.49 2.61
N ALA A 56 15.54 -1.47 1.74
CA ALA A 56 14.20 -1.89 1.32
C ALA A 56 14.07 -3.39 1.11
N PHE A 57 12.86 -3.89 1.35
CA PHE A 57 12.49 -5.27 1.03
C PHE A 57 11.08 -5.39 0.45
N CYS A 58 10.85 -6.45 -0.33
CA CYS A 58 9.51 -6.74 -0.84
C CYS A 58 9.27 -8.23 -1.16
N GLY A 59 8.01 -8.66 -1.05
CA GLY A 59 7.50 -9.96 -1.51
C GLY A 59 6.57 -9.81 -2.71
N LEU A 60 7.11 -9.29 -3.82
CA LEU A 60 6.37 -9.02 -5.06
C LEU A 60 6.85 -9.90 -6.23
N GLY A 61 5.95 -10.25 -7.15
CA GLY A 61 6.31 -10.94 -8.39
C GLY A 61 7.17 -10.11 -9.36
N ARG A 62 7.22 -8.78 -9.20
CA ARG A 62 8.07 -7.88 -9.98
C ARG A 62 8.84 -6.91 -9.07
N PRO A 63 9.86 -7.38 -8.33
CA PRO A 63 10.58 -6.57 -7.35
C PRO A 63 11.31 -5.37 -7.99
N GLU A 64 11.81 -5.52 -9.22
CA GLU A 64 12.50 -4.46 -9.95
C GLU A 64 11.62 -3.23 -10.22
N ALA A 65 10.30 -3.40 -10.37
CA ALA A 65 9.40 -2.26 -10.55
C ALA A 65 9.35 -1.41 -9.27
N PHE A 66 9.25 -2.06 -8.11
CA PHE A 66 9.25 -1.37 -6.81
C PHE A 66 10.58 -0.67 -6.54
N ARG A 67 11.70 -1.35 -6.85
CA ARG A 67 13.04 -0.75 -6.75
C ARG A 67 13.16 0.52 -7.58
N LYS A 68 12.78 0.45 -8.86
CA LYS A 68 12.80 1.60 -9.78
C LYS A 68 11.91 2.73 -9.30
N THR A 69 10.76 2.44 -8.70
CA THR A 69 9.91 3.47 -8.09
C THR A 69 10.63 4.19 -6.97
N LEU A 70 11.26 3.49 -6.03
CA LEU A 70 12.01 4.13 -4.94
C LEU A 70 13.17 4.99 -5.46
N GLU A 71 13.93 4.48 -6.43
CA GLU A 71 15.03 5.22 -7.07
C GLU A 71 14.52 6.45 -7.84
N HIS A 72 13.38 6.33 -8.54
CA HIS A 72 12.73 7.45 -9.24
C HIS A 72 12.24 8.54 -8.27
N LEU A 73 11.81 8.15 -7.07
CA LEU A 73 11.47 9.07 -5.97
C LEU A 73 12.72 9.64 -5.26
N GLY A 74 13.92 9.35 -5.75
CA GLY A 74 15.17 9.93 -5.27
C GLY A 74 15.83 9.18 -4.11
N ALA A 75 15.32 8.01 -3.71
CA ALA A 75 15.93 7.20 -2.66
C ALA A 75 17.26 6.58 -3.12
N ARG A 76 18.23 6.50 -2.21
CA ARG A 76 19.47 5.73 -2.38
C ARG A 76 19.34 4.42 -1.62
N ILE A 77 19.16 3.33 -2.34
CA ILE A 77 18.97 2.01 -1.73
C ILE A 77 20.34 1.47 -1.31
N LEU A 78 20.57 1.39 0.01
CA LEU A 78 21.78 0.83 0.60
C LEU A 78 21.77 -0.70 0.52
N GLU A 79 20.63 -1.29 0.85
CA GLU A 79 20.44 -2.72 0.95
C GLU A 79 19.07 -3.10 0.37
N TRP A 80 19.03 -4.22 -0.34
CA TRP A 80 17.85 -4.69 -1.07
C TRP A 80 17.60 -6.17 -0.81
N ARG A 81 16.45 -6.49 -0.20
CA ARG A 81 16.03 -7.89 0.07
C ARG A 81 14.75 -8.24 -0.66
N ILE A 82 14.76 -9.38 -1.34
CA ILE A 82 13.60 -9.87 -2.10
C ILE A 82 13.11 -11.17 -1.48
N PHE A 83 11.80 -11.26 -1.31
CA PHE A 83 11.09 -12.49 -0.97
C PHE A 83 10.25 -12.95 -2.17
N PRO A 84 9.91 -14.24 -2.25
CA PRO A 84 8.97 -14.75 -3.25
C PRO A 84 7.64 -13.98 -3.23
N ASP A 85 6.95 -13.93 -4.36
CA ASP A 85 5.61 -13.36 -4.36
C ASP A 85 4.70 -14.13 -3.40
N HIS A 86 3.82 -13.41 -2.73
CA HIS A 86 2.95 -13.96 -1.70
C HIS A 86 3.66 -14.59 -0.49
N HIS A 87 4.97 -14.36 -0.29
CA HIS A 87 5.74 -14.94 0.83
C HIS A 87 5.01 -14.89 2.19
N PRO A 88 4.77 -16.03 2.85
CA PRO A 88 4.25 -16.06 4.21
C PRO A 88 5.40 -15.84 5.20
N TYR A 89 5.50 -14.64 5.76
CA TYR A 89 6.53 -14.32 6.74
C TYR A 89 6.34 -15.15 8.02
N ASN A 90 7.31 -16.02 8.30
CA ASN A 90 7.37 -16.78 9.54
C ASN A 90 8.33 -16.11 10.56
N ARG A 91 8.43 -16.68 11.77
CA ARG A 91 9.28 -16.12 12.83
C ARG A 91 10.77 -16.04 12.47
N ASP A 92 11.27 -17.00 11.71
CA ASP A 92 12.66 -17.04 11.27
C ASP A 92 12.93 -16.00 10.18
N ASP A 93 11.95 -15.72 9.31
CA ASP A 93 12.03 -14.62 8.35
C ASP A 93 12.09 -13.26 9.06
N ILE A 94 11.26 -13.06 10.08
CA ILE A 94 11.27 -11.84 10.88
C ILE A 94 12.60 -11.68 11.62
N ARG A 95 13.16 -12.78 12.15
CA ARG A 95 14.49 -12.75 12.78
C ARG A 95 15.56 -12.38 11.76
N SER A 96 15.56 -13.02 10.59
CA SER A 96 16.50 -12.72 9.50
C SER A 96 16.38 -11.27 9.01
N LEU A 97 15.17 -10.73 8.93
CA LEU A 97 14.92 -9.32 8.62
C LEU A 97 15.43 -8.38 9.71
N SER A 98 15.27 -8.76 10.98
CA SER A 98 15.76 -7.97 12.11
C SER A 98 17.29 -7.96 12.16
N GLU A 99 17.94 -9.10 11.96
CA GLU A 99 19.40 -9.22 11.88
C GLU A 99 19.96 -8.42 10.70
N TRP A 100 19.28 -8.48 9.55
CA TRP A 100 19.61 -7.65 8.41
C TRP A 100 19.48 -6.16 8.71
N ALA A 101 18.37 -5.74 9.32
CA ALA A 101 18.14 -4.35 9.69
C ALA A 101 19.14 -3.84 10.75
N ALA A 102 19.60 -4.71 11.64
CA ALA A 102 20.61 -4.40 12.66
C ALA A 102 22.00 -4.16 12.05
N GLY A 103 22.29 -4.73 10.87
CA GLY A 103 23.53 -4.50 10.14
C GLY A 103 23.58 -3.17 9.37
N LEU A 104 22.48 -2.42 9.32
CA LEU A 104 22.40 -1.15 8.62
C LEU A 104 23.06 -0.02 9.43
N PRO A 105 23.51 1.07 8.77
CA PRO A 105 23.91 2.28 9.47
C PRO A 105 22.79 2.79 10.39
N GLU A 106 23.17 3.35 11.54
CA GLU A 106 22.21 3.84 12.53
C GLU A 106 21.23 4.84 11.92
N GLY A 107 19.95 4.68 12.23
CA GLY A 107 18.88 5.56 11.73
C GLY A 107 18.48 5.32 10.28
N THR A 108 18.99 4.28 9.61
CA THR A 108 18.56 3.92 8.25
C THR A 108 17.09 3.48 8.27
N PRO A 109 16.19 4.18 7.54
CA PRO A 109 14.81 3.74 7.43
C PRO A 109 14.71 2.49 6.56
N VAL A 110 13.86 1.55 6.97
CA VAL A 110 13.54 0.36 6.17
C VAL A 110 12.21 0.60 5.45
N ILE A 111 12.18 0.42 4.14
CA ILE A 111 10.97 0.60 3.31
C ILE A 111 10.47 -0.76 2.83
N CYS A 112 9.16 -1.00 2.93
CA CYS A 112 8.52 -2.17 2.35
C CYS A 112 7.23 -1.81 1.61
N THR A 113 6.59 -2.80 1.00
CA THR A 113 5.31 -2.61 0.31
C THR A 113 4.14 -2.66 1.30
N HIS A 114 2.99 -2.14 0.87
CA HIS A 114 1.76 -2.27 1.66
C HIS A 114 1.42 -3.72 2.01
N LYS A 115 1.49 -4.60 1.01
CA LYS A 115 1.17 -6.02 1.12
C LYS A 115 2.06 -6.73 2.15
N ASP A 116 3.35 -6.43 2.15
CA ASP A 116 4.30 -7.05 3.07
C ASP A 116 4.08 -6.56 4.50
N LEU A 117 3.81 -5.25 4.68
CA LEU A 117 3.54 -4.71 6.01
C LEU A 117 2.31 -5.35 6.68
N VAL A 118 1.23 -5.57 5.91
CA VAL A 118 0.00 -6.22 6.43
C VAL A 118 0.28 -7.62 6.97
N LYS A 119 1.29 -8.33 6.44
CA LYS A 119 1.66 -9.68 6.88
C LYS A 119 2.54 -9.68 8.11
N ILE A 120 3.54 -8.80 8.16
CA ILE A 120 4.51 -8.77 9.26
C ILE A 120 3.98 -8.03 10.48
N GLN A 121 3.15 -6.99 10.28
CA GLN A 121 2.50 -6.20 11.34
C GLN A 121 3.48 -5.66 12.41
N LEU A 122 4.66 -5.23 11.99
CA LEU A 122 5.69 -4.66 12.86
C LEU A 122 5.91 -3.18 12.56
N SER A 123 6.21 -2.39 13.59
CA SER A 123 6.59 -0.98 13.42
C SER A 123 8.09 -0.74 13.27
N HIS A 124 8.90 -1.70 13.71
CA HIS A 124 10.35 -1.62 13.74
C HIS A 124 11.00 -2.98 13.46
N LEU A 125 12.20 -2.95 12.90
CA LEU A 125 13.09 -4.11 12.76
C LEU A 125 14.42 -3.78 13.42
N ALA A 126 14.72 -4.46 14.54
CA ALA A 126 15.93 -4.22 15.34
C ALA A 126 16.24 -2.73 15.65
N GLY A 127 15.20 -1.95 15.97
CA GLY A 127 15.31 -0.52 16.26
C GLY A 127 15.19 0.41 15.03
N SER A 128 15.40 -0.12 13.83
CA SER A 128 15.17 0.63 12.58
C SER A 128 13.67 0.82 12.35
N ALA A 129 13.27 2.07 12.09
CA ALA A 129 11.88 2.41 11.79
C ALA A 129 11.44 1.82 10.45
N LEU A 130 10.29 1.14 10.47
CA LEU A 130 9.71 0.54 9.28
C LEU A 130 8.69 1.46 8.64
N TYR A 131 8.88 1.69 7.36
CA TYR A 131 8.03 2.51 6.52
C TYR A 131 7.47 1.70 5.38
N ARG A 132 6.41 2.24 4.80
CA ARG A 132 5.68 1.62 3.71
C ARG A 132 5.48 2.63 2.61
N LEU A 133 5.78 2.22 1.38
CA LEU A 133 5.41 3.00 0.21
C LEU A 133 3.95 2.69 -0.14
N ASP A 134 3.13 3.73 -0.09
CA ASP A 134 1.75 3.67 -0.55
C ASP A 134 1.66 4.34 -1.94
N VAL A 135 0.81 3.77 -2.79
CA VAL A 135 0.62 4.20 -4.18
C VAL A 135 -0.85 4.45 -4.42
N SER A 136 -1.20 5.63 -4.94
CA SER A 136 -2.54 5.89 -5.47
C SER A 136 -2.54 5.68 -6.99
N LEU A 137 -3.55 4.97 -7.47
CA LEU A 137 -3.83 4.83 -8.89
C LEU A 137 -4.99 5.76 -9.23
N GLU A 138 -4.82 6.60 -10.24
CA GLU A 138 -5.94 7.31 -10.84
C GLU A 138 -6.21 6.76 -12.24
N LEU A 139 -7.48 6.47 -12.48
CA LEU A 139 -7.97 6.03 -13.77
C LEU A 139 -8.17 7.26 -14.65
N GLN A 140 -7.41 7.33 -15.75
CA GLN A 140 -7.72 8.27 -16.82
C GLN A 140 -8.77 7.64 -17.73
N ASP A 141 -10.03 7.74 -17.31
CA ASP A 141 -11.17 7.32 -18.12
C ASP A 141 -11.83 8.55 -18.77
N ASN A 142 -11.30 8.95 -19.93
CA ASN A 142 -11.73 10.17 -20.60
C ASN A 142 -13.21 10.15 -21.04
N ASN A 143 -13.84 8.97 -21.08
CA ASN A 143 -15.21 8.78 -21.58
C ASN A 143 -16.10 8.00 -20.59
N ASN A 144 -15.70 7.82 -19.33
CA ASN A 144 -16.43 7.01 -18.32
C ASN A 144 -16.84 5.61 -18.84
N VAL A 145 -15.99 5.02 -19.69
CA VAL A 145 -16.24 3.70 -20.29
C VAL A 145 -16.29 2.63 -19.21
N LEU A 146 -15.40 2.71 -18.22
CA LEU A 146 -15.36 1.76 -17.12
C LEU A 146 -16.65 1.83 -16.28
N ASP A 147 -17.09 3.03 -15.94
CA ASP A 147 -18.34 3.23 -15.18
C ASP A 147 -19.55 2.70 -15.96
N SER A 148 -19.59 2.94 -17.28
CA SER A 148 -20.66 2.47 -18.15
C SER A 148 -20.70 0.93 -18.26
N LEU A 149 -19.54 0.26 -18.21
CA LEU A 149 -19.45 -1.20 -18.25
C LEU A 149 -19.73 -1.85 -16.89
N LEU A 150 -19.33 -1.21 -15.79
CA LEU A 150 -19.51 -1.74 -14.43
C LEU A 150 -20.91 -1.45 -13.86
N SER A 151 -21.54 -0.34 -14.22
CA SER A 151 -22.85 0.08 -13.71
C SER A 151 -23.91 -1.03 -13.79
N PRO A 152 -24.09 -1.75 -14.93
CA PRO A 152 -25.08 -2.84 -14.99
C PRO A 152 -24.78 -4.00 -14.03
N VAL A 153 -23.51 -4.31 -13.79
CA VAL A 153 -23.09 -5.39 -12.88
C VAL A 153 -23.33 -4.97 -11.42
N VAL A 154 -23.01 -3.72 -11.10
CA VAL A 154 -23.21 -3.15 -9.76
C VAL A 154 -24.70 -3.07 -9.42
N HIS A 155 -25.54 -2.55 -10.32
CA HIS A 155 -26.99 -2.49 -10.11
C HIS A 155 -27.58 -3.88 -9.86
N ARG A 156 -27.19 -4.87 -10.67
CA ARG A 156 -27.65 -6.24 -10.49
C ARG A 156 -27.19 -6.87 -9.18
N ALA A 157 -26.00 -6.52 -8.69
CA ALA A 157 -25.51 -6.99 -7.40
C ALA A 157 -26.32 -6.39 -6.24
N LEU A 158 -26.66 -5.10 -6.32
CA LEU A 158 -27.48 -4.41 -5.32
C LEU A 158 -28.92 -4.92 -5.29
N GLU A 159 -29.54 -5.14 -6.45
CA GLU A 159 -30.89 -5.75 -6.55
C GLU A 159 -30.94 -7.15 -5.92
N ILE A 160 -29.85 -7.92 -6.01
CA ILE A 160 -29.74 -9.25 -5.39
C ILE A 160 -29.59 -9.16 -3.87
N GLU A 161 -28.92 -8.13 -3.34
CA GLU A 161 -28.84 -7.91 -1.89
C GLU A 161 -30.18 -7.45 -1.32
N GLU A 162 -30.86 -6.51 -1.97
CA GLU A 162 -32.19 -6.01 -1.56
C GLU A 162 -33.24 -7.14 -1.54
N ALA A 163 -33.26 -8.00 -2.57
CA ALA A 163 -34.18 -9.14 -2.62
C ALA A 163 -33.88 -10.24 -1.57
N ARG A 164 -32.68 -10.28 -0.99
CA ARG A 164 -32.33 -11.22 0.09
C ARG A 164 -32.80 -10.69 1.44
N GLU A 165 -32.69 -9.38 1.67
CA GLU A 165 -33.15 -8.74 2.91
C GLU A 165 -34.68 -8.78 3.05
N GLU A 166 -35.45 -8.62 1.96
CA GLU A 166 -36.91 -8.73 1.98
C GLU A 166 -37.43 -10.15 2.29
N SER A 167 -36.62 -11.18 2.01
CA SER A 167 -37.02 -12.58 2.24
C SER A 167 -36.85 -13.07 3.69
N GLU A 168 -36.15 -12.30 4.54
CA GLU A 168 -35.91 -12.65 5.95
C GLU A 168 -36.92 -12.01 6.92
N ASP A 169 -37.73 -11.03 6.48
CA ASP A 169 -38.72 -10.33 7.33
C ASP A 169 -40.14 -10.97 7.29
N GLU A 170 -40.38 -11.97 6.42
CA GLU A 170 -41.68 -12.65 6.30
C GLU A 170 -41.79 -13.95 7.15
N THR A 171 -40.87 -14.17 8.10
CA THR A 171 -40.90 -15.32 9.02
C THR A 171 -40.72 -14.92 10.48
N THR A 172 -41.66 -14.17 11.05
CA THR A 172 -41.89 -14.22 12.51
C THR A 172 -43.41 -14.28 12.78
N PRO A 173 -43.91 -15.36 13.41
CA PRO A 173 -45.33 -15.59 13.64
C PRO A 173 -45.95 -14.73 14.76
#